data_AF-A0A8B9JDF3-F1
#
_entry.id   AF-A0A8B9JDF3-F1
#
_cell.length_a   1.000
_cell.length_b   1.000
_cell.length_c   1.000
_cell.angle_alpha   90.00
_cell.angle_beta   90.00
_cell.angle_gamma   90.00
#
_symmetry.space_group_name_H-M   'P 1'
#
loop_
_entity.id
_entity.type
_entity.pdbx_description
1 polymer ?
#
loop_
_entity_poly.entity_id
_entity_poly.type
_entity_poly.pdbx_seq_one_letter_code
_entity_poly.pdbx_strand_id
1 'polypeptide(L)'
;MMLFWDSDGVFGLSVWSLAVCVVIVCVLLVNTDLFLAKPQQTALDTLANADLQTTSGEDRQFKALELWKETGAIIMAVRRPG
;
A
#
# COMPACT_ATOMS: atom_id res chain seq x y z
N MET A 1 -25.98 -5.03 49.37
CA MET A 1 -24.76 -4.20 49.46
C MET A 1 -23.54 -5.05 49.06
N MET A 2 -23.44 -5.51 47.81
CA MET A 2 -22.30 -6.31 47.32
C MET A 2 -22.19 -6.26 45.78
N LEU A 3 -22.53 -5.12 45.16
CA LEU A 3 -22.40 -4.91 43.71
C LEU A 3 -21.58 -3.64 43.39
N PHE A 4 -21.04 -2.97 44.41
CA PHE A 4 -20.31 -1.70 44.25
C PHE A 4 -18.78 -1.89 44.18
N TRP A 5 -18.27 -3.11 44.36
CA TRP A 5 -16.83 -3.42 44.44
C TRP A 5 -16.31 -4.28 43.26
N ASP A 6 -17.12 -4.49 42.22
CA ASP A 6 -16.72 -5.22 40.99
C ASP A 6 -16.77 -4.34 39.74
N SER A 7 -17.06 -3.04 39.87
CA SER A 7 -16.99 -2.12 38.73
C SER A 7 -15.54 -1.91 38.26
N ASP A 8 -14.59 -1.82 39.18
CA ASP A 8 -13.18 -1.57 38.85
C ASP A 8 -12.55 -2.74 38.05
N GLY A 9 -13.04 -3.97 38.26
CA GLY A 9 -12.61 -5.16 37.53
C GLY A 9 -13.16 -5.21 36.10
N VAL A 10 -14.45 -4.93 35.92
CA VAL A 10 -15.11 -4.94 34.59
C VAL A 10 -14.62 -3.76 33.73
N PHE A 11 -14.51 -2.55 34.30
CA PHE A 11 -13.96 -1.39 33.60
C PHE A 11 -12.46 -1.53 33.37
N GLY A 12 -11.70 -2.08 34.33
CA GLY A 12 -10.27 -2.36 34.17
C GLY A 12 -9.99 -3.36 33.03
N LEU A 13 -10.67 -4.51 33.03
CA LEU A 13 -10.55 -5.50 31.96
C LEU A 13 -10.95 -4.91 30.59
N SER A 14 -11.95 -4.01 30.56
CA SER A 14 -12.36 -3.32 29.33
C SER A 14 -11.29 -2.37 28.80
N VAL A 15 -10.65 -1.56 29.65
CA VAL A 15 -9.62 -0.60 29.24
C VAL A 15 -8.37 -1.32 28.74
N TRP A 16 -7.98 -2.40 29.41
CA TRP A 16 -6.84 -3.22 28.97
C TRP A 16 -7.11 -3.91 27.63
N SER A 17 -8.32 -4.43 27.41
CA SER A 17 -8.71 -5.01 26.12
C SER A 17 -8.70 -3.97 25.00
N LEU A 18 -9.22 -2.76 25.25
CA LEU A 18 -9.19 -1.66 24.30
C LEU A 18 -7.75 -1.22 23.97
N ALA A 19 -6.87 -1.12 24.97
CA ALA A 19 -5.47 -0.79 24.76
C ALA A 19 -4.76 -1.82 23.85
N VAL A 20 -5.02 -3.12 24.07
CA VAL A 20 -4.47 -4.18 23.21
C VAL A 20 -4.98 -4.07 21.78
N CYS A 21 -6.28 -3.81 21.59
CA CYS A 21 -6.85 -3.59 20.25
C CYS A 21 -6.22 -2.38 19.54
N VAL A 22 -6.04 -1.26 20.25
CA VAL A 22 -5.40 -0.06 19.69
C VAL A 22 -3.97 -0.36 19.26
N VAL A 23 -3.19 -1.07 20.08
CA VAL A 23 -1.81 -1.45 19.72
C VAL A 23 -1.78 -2.33 18.48
N ILE A 24 -2.66 -3.33 18.40
CA ILE A 24 -2.75 -4.21 17.21
C ILE A 24 -3.07 -3.37 15.97
N VAL A 25 -4.08 -2.50 16.04
CA VAL A 25 -4.46 -1.62 14.91
C VAL A 25 -3.32 -0.68 14.53
N CYS A 26 -2.62 -0.07 15.48
CA CYS A 26 -1.46 0.77 15.20
C CYS A 26 -0.34 0.00 14.50
N VAL A 27 -0.06 -1.24 14.95
CA VAL A 27 0.92 -2.11 14.28
C VAL A 27 0.47 -2.43 12.86
N LEU A 28 -0.79 -2.79 12.63
CA LEU A 28 -1.31 -3.07 11.29
C LEU A 28 -1.25 -1.83 10.38
N LEU A 29 -1.58 -0.64 10.92
CA LEU A 29 -1.55 0.62 10.16
C LEU A 29 -0.11 1.03 9.79
N VAL A 30 0.84 0.89 10.71
CA VAL A 30 2.28 1.12 10.42
C VAL A 30 2.79 0.13 9.38
N ASN A 31 2.23 -1.07 9.34
CA ASN A 31 2.59 -2.12 8.39
C ASN A 31 1.54 -2.26 7.27
N THR A 32 0.94 -1.16 6.81
CA THR A 32 -0.05 -1.17 5.71
C THR A 32 0.51 -1.79 4.43
N ASP A 33 1.84 -1.73 4.24
CA ASP A 33 2.54 -2.40 3.14
C ASP A 33 2.36 -3.92 3.13
N LEU A 34 2.17 -4.57 4.30
CA LEU A 34 1.93 -6.02 4.39
C LEU A 34 0.59 -6.44 3.77
N PHE A 35 -0.38 -5.52 3.69
CA PHE A 35 -1.69 -5.76 3.08
C PHE A 35 -1.74 -5.36 1.61
N LEU A 36 -0.71 -4.70 1.09
CA LEU A 36 -0.59 -4.43 -0.33
C LEU A 36 -0.09 -5.71 -1.01
N ALA A 37 -0.81 -6.15 -2.04
CA ALA A 37 -0.31 -7.19 -2.91
C ALA A 37 1.02 -6.71 -3.51
N LYS A 38 2.13 -7.41 -3.20
CA LYS A 38 3.42 -7.09 -3.81
C LYS A 38 3.25 -7.12 -5.33
N PRO A 39 3.81 -6.13 -6.06
CA PRO A 39 3.75 -6.16 -7.51
C PRO A 39 4.39 -7.46 -8.01
N GLN A 40 3.67 -8.20 -8.84
CA GLN A 40 4.18 -9.40 -9.50
C GLN A 40 5.45 -9.00 -10.27
N GLN A 41 6.60 -9.62 -9.98
CA GLN A 41 7.88 -9.27 -10.64
C GLN A 41 7.77 -9.33 -12.16
N THR A 42 7.05 -10.33 -12.69
CA THR A 42 6.76 -10.46 -14.13
C THR A 42 6.04 -9.25 -14.73
N ALA A 43 5.19 -8.57 -13.95
CA ALA A 43 4.54 -7.34 -14.40
C ALA A 43 5.52 -6.17 -14.50
N LEU A 44 6.50 -6.08 -13.58
CA LEU A 44 7.55 -5.05 -13.62
C LEU A 44 8.49 -5.26 -14.81
N ASP A 45 8.89 -6.50 -15.09
CA ASP A 45 9.75 -6.80 -16.25
C ASP A 45 9.03 -6.50 -17.57
N THR A 46 7.72 -6.75 -17.62
CA THR A 46 6.88 -6.41 -18.78
C THR A 46 6.77 -4.89 -18.95
N LEU A 47 6.52 -4.16 -17.86
CA LEU A 47 6.47 -2.69 -17.87
C LEU A 47 7.81 -2.08 -18.27
N ALA A 48 8.92 -2.59 -17.74
CA ALA A 48 10.26 -2.11 -18.02
C ALA A 48 10.66 -2.27 -19.50
N ASN A 49 10.23 -3.36 -20.12
CA ASN A 49 10.50 -3.65 -21.52
C ASN A 49 9.42 -3.13 -22.49
N ALA A 50 8.39 -2.44 -21.99
CA ALA A 50 7.36 -1.88 -22.85
C ALA A 50 7.95 -0.73 -23.70
N ASP A 51 7.68 -0.77 -25.00
CA ASP A 51 8.02 0.32 -25.90
C ASP A 51 7.01 1.46 -25.73
N LEU A 52 7.53 2.65 -25.44
CA LEU A 52 6.77 3.87 -25.31
C LEU A 52 6.98 4.73 -26.55
N GLN A 53 5.88 5.30 -27.05
CA GLN A 53 5.89 6.25 -28.16
C GLN A 53 5.45 7.62 -27.66
N THR A 54 6.15 8.67 -28.08
CA THR A 54 5.75 10.05 -27.79
C THR A 54 4.42 10.36 -28.46
N THR A 55 3.42 10.79 -27.68
CA THR A 55 2.11 11.19 -28.23
C THR A 55 2.08 12.64 -28.73
N SER A 56 3.09 13.44 -28.37
CA SER A 56 3.22 14.84 -28.77
C SER A 56 4.69 15.14 -29.08
N GLY A 57 4.95 15.74 -30.24
CA GLY A 57 6.31 16.09 -30.69
C GLY A 57 6.88 15.14 -31.73
N GLU A 58 8.20 14.96 -31.70
CA GLU A 58 8.95 14.09 -32.62
C GLU A 58 8.69 12.62 -32.29
N ASP A 59 8.27 11.83 -33.28
CA ASP A 59 7.93 10.42 -33.11
C ASP A 59 9.16 9.59 -32.74
N ARG A 60 9.37 9.40 -31.44
CA ARG A 60 10.47 8.62 -30.88
C ARG A 60 9.92 7.45 -30.09
N GLN A 61 10.51 6.29 -30.33
CA GLN A 61 10.28 5.08 -29.56
C GLN A 61 11.44 4.85 -28.62
N PHE A 62 11.13 4.59 -27.36
CA PHE A 62 12.12 4.27 -26.33
C PHE A 62 11.52 3.28 -25.34
N LYS A 63 12.38 2.53 -24.64
CA LYS A 63 11.89 1.61 -23.62
C LYS A 63 11.50 2.37 -22.35
N ALA A 64 10.45 1.92 -21.69
CA ALA A 64 10.03 2.46 -20.40
C ALA A 64 11.17 2.48 -19.36
N LEU A 65 12.02 1.46 -19.35
CA LEU A 65 13.18 1.38 -18.47
C LEU A 65 14.23 2.47 -18.75
N GLU A 66 14.43 2.86 -20.02
CA GLU A 66 15.36 3.93 -20.38
C GLU A 66 14.84 5.27 -19.85
N LEU A 67 13.54 5.54 -20.03
CA LEU A 67 12.91 6.76 -19.52
C LEU A 67 12.99 6.87 -17.99
N TRP A 68 12.73 5.77 -17.25
CA TRP A 68 12.88 5.74 -15.80
C TRP A 68 14.33 6.04 -15.37
N LYS A 69 15.32 5.44 -16.04
CA LYS A 69 16.74 5.62 -15.67
C LYS A 69 17.27 7.02 -15.95
N GLU A 70 16.85 7.63 -17.06
CA GLU A 70 17.35 8.96 -17.45
C GLU A 70 16.66 10.10 -16.69
N THR A 71 15.35 9.96 -16.43
CA THR A 71 14.53 11.08 -15.94
C THR A 71 13.86 10.82 -14.59
N GLY A 72 13.84 9.56 -14.11
CA GLY A 72 13.05 9.17 -12.95
C GLY A 72 11.54 9.14 -13.21
N ALA A 73 11.11 9.18 -14.47
CA ALA A 73 9.70 9.18 -14.82
C ALA A 73 8.99 7.90 -14.37
N ILE A 74 7.86 8.05 -13.69
CA ILE A 74 7.04 6.93 -13.19
C ILE A 74 6.11 6.43 -14.30
N ILE A 75 6.22 5.15 -14.65
CA ILE A 75 5.34 4.48 -15.60
C ILE A 75 4.19 3.79 -14.86
N MET A 76 2.95 4.12 -15.22
CA MET A 76 1.74 3.49 -14.67
C MET A 76 0.90 2.89 -15.81
N ALA A 77 0.67 1.58 -15.74
CA ALA A 77 -0.31 0.93 -16.61
C ALA A 77 -1.71 1.05 -16.01
N VAL A 78 -2.56 1.84 -16.66
CA VAL A 78 -3.97 1.96 -16.30
C VAL A 78 -4.80 1.06 -17.21
N ARG A 79 -5.55 0.14 -16.60
CA ARG A 79 -6.58 -0.62 -17.33
C ARG A 79 -7.79 0.28 -17.50
N ARG A 80 -8.35 0.32 -18.72
CA ARG A 80 -9.58 1.07 -18.97
C ARG A 80 -10.73 0.37 -18.21
N PRO A 81 -11.52 1.08 -17.38
CA PRO A 81 -12.74 0.52 -16.83
C PRO A 81 -13.76 0.40 -17.96
N GLY A 82 -14.15 -0.84 -18.30
CA GLY A 82 -15.06 -1.16 -19.40
C GLY A 82 -14.99 -2.63 -19.77
#